data_AF-A0A7R9G3E4-F1
#
_entry.id   AF-A0A7R9G3E4-F1
#
_cell.length_a   1.000
_cell.length_b   1.000
_cell.length_c   1.000
_cell.angle_alpha   90.00
_cell.angle_beta   90.00
_cell.angle_gamma   90.00
#
_symmetry.space_group_name_H-M   'P 1'
#
loop_
_entity.id
_entity.type
_entity.pdbx_description
1 polymer ?
#
loop_
_entity_poly.entity_id
_entity_poly.type
_entity_poly.pdbx_seq_one_letter_code
_entity_poly.pdbx_strand_id
1 'polypeptide(L)'
;MWPQSGEMEHVRNLSEEAHRQGSNYTIWFGHYPTSCILTPGPGGVRALIGSHREGLVYLCGHYHTLGGMVSNMYTLQQAGFLELELGDWKDNRLYRVAAVDHGLFSFIDVHHRDWPVILITNPKHTLYKMPTREPLNRMRNSTHIRMLIFSLSHIVDVQVKVDEEGWRPCTEVKGPLYVAMWEPNKYAQGLHYIHVHVEDGDGRVKTITQPFSLDDTRLGFHLLPRFVLMSNITNKYQKPKLPLRCLQCWLQKLWILGTVDRIFYPLVLYALYLTVGPWSVGEVIEGYTGIIFAWGTIINGVYLPGSFTYAYGFLQVGTNSSLHVL
;
A
#
# COMPACT_ATOMS: atom_id res chain seq x y z
N MET A 1 -30.25 -9.20 17.67
CA MET A 1 -29.77 -7.86 18.08
C MET A 1 -28.41 -8.10 18.73
N TRP A 2 -27.30 -7.79 18.05
CA TRP A 2 -25.96 -8.20 18.47
C TRP A 2 -25.35 -7.24 19.51
N PRO A 3 -24.52 -7.72 20.46
CA PRO A 3 -24.02 -6.99 21.63
C PRO A 3 -22.84 -6.03 21.34
N GLN A 4 -22.79 -5.40 20.17
CA GLN A 4 -21.63 -4.61 19.70
C GLN A 4 -21.38 -3.29 20.44
N SER A 5 -22.26 -2.84 21.34
CA SER A 5 -22.13 -1.52 21.99
C SER A 5 -21.11 -1.49 23.14
N GLY A 6 -20.94 -2.59 23.88
CA GLY A 6 -20.11 -2.60 25.10
C GLY A 6 -18.60 -2.52 24.84
N GLU A 7 -18.09 -3.19 23.81
CA GLU A 7 -16.65 -3.20 23.51
C GLU A 7 -16.16 -1.84 23.04
N MET A 8 -16.92 -1.18 22.16
CA MET A 8 -16.58 0.17 21.68
C MET A 8 -16.61 1.21 22.78
N GLU A 9 -17.55 1.09 23.71
CA GLU A 9 -17.61 1.95 24.89
C GLU A 9 -16.43 1.69 25.84
N HIS A 10 -16.07 0.42 26.05
CA HIS A 10 -14.90 0.05 26.84
C HIS A 10 -13.61 0.64 26.27
N VAL A 11 -13.37 0.46 24.97
CA VAL A 11 -12.19 1.00 24.28
C VAL A 11 -12.18 2.54 24.31
N ARG A 12 -13.35 3.17 24.19
CA ARG A 12 -13.48 4.62 24.37
C ARG A 12 -13.05 5.05 25.76
N ASN A 13 -13.52 4.38 26.80
CA ASN A 13 -13.17 4.70 28.18
C ASN A 13 -11.67 4.54 28.44
N LEU A 14 -11.01 3.54 27.85
CA LEU A 14 -9.55 3.39 27.91
C LEU A 14 -8.83 4.57 27.24
N SER A 15 -9.33 5.01 26.07
CA SER A 15 -8.76 6.17 25.38
C SER A 15 -8.92 7.47 26.16
N GLU A 16 -10.09 7.69 26.76
CA GLU A 16 -10.33 8.85 27.62
C GLU A 16 -9.45 8.81 28.86
N GLU A 17 -9.26 7.63 29.47
CA GLU A 17 -8.38 7.48 30.61
C GLU A 17 -6.92 7.78 30.26
N ALA A 18 -6.41 7.26 29.14
CA ALA A 18 -5.06 7.56 28.68
C ALA A 18 -4.85 9.07 28.44
N HIS A 19 -5.87 9.76 27.90
CA HIS A 19 -5.84 11.21 27.74
C HIS A 19 -5.87 11.94 29.10
N ARG A 20 -6.75 11.53 30.03
CA ARG A 20 -6.82 12.12 31.39
C ARG A 20 -5.52 11.97 32.17
N GLN A 21 -4.83 10.85 32.01
CA GLN A 21 -3.53 10.59 32.64
C GLN A 21 -2.38 11.40 32.02
N GLY A 22 -2.63 12.13 30.93
CA GLY A 22 -1.61 12.93 30.24
C GLY A 22 -0.60 12.08 29.47
N SER A 23 -1.03 10.92 28.94
CA SER A 23 -0.17 10.11 28.07
C SER A 23 0.33 10.94 26.90
N ASN A 24 1.63 10.90 26.61
CA ASN A 24 2.17 11.63 25.46
C ASN A 24 1.75 11.00 24.13
N TYR A 25 1.57 9.68 24.09
CA TYR A 25 1.31 8.92 22.87
C TYR A 25 0.43 7.69 23.17
N THR A 26 -0.50 7.40 22.25
CA THR A 26 -1.34 6.21 22.28
C THR A 26 -1.11 5.40 21.00
N ILE A 27 -0.75 4.13 21.18
CA ILE A 27 -0.59 3.15 20.11
C ILE A 27 -1.79 2.21 20.18
N TRP A 28 -2.51 2.10 19.08
CA TRP A 28 -3.71 1.29 18.99
C TRP A 28 -3.39 -0.02 18.29
N PHE A 29 -3.95 -1.12 18.80
CA PHE A 29 -3.82 -2.44 18.22
C PHE A 29 -5.19 -3.00 17.85
N GLY A 30 -5.25 -3.70 16.73
CA GLY A 30 -6.40 -4.54 16.39
C GLY A 30 -6.03 -5.57 15.35
N HIS A 31 -6.87 -6.60 15.18
CA HIS A 31 -6.59 -7.63 14.18
C HIS A 31 -6.94 -7.17 12.76
N TYR A 32 -8.09 -6.53 12.60
CA TYR A 32 -8.62 -6.13 11.30
C TYR A 32 -8.29 -4.67 10.96
N PRO A 33 -8.07 -4.33 9.69
CA PRO A 33 -7.97 -2.95 9.25
C PRO A 33 -9.30 -2.25 9.49
N THR A 34 -9.23 -0.94 9.70
CA THR A 34 -10.41 -0.14 10.06
C THR A 34 -11.47 -0.13 8.94
N SER A 35 -11.09 -0.47 7.70
CA SER A 35 -12.02 -0.65 6.56
C SER A 35 -12.94 -1.86 6.71
N CYS A 36 -12.58 -2.84 7.53
CA CYS A 36 -13.34 -4.07 7.77
C CYS A 36 -14.18 -4.03 9.05
N ILE A 37 -13.94 -3.07 9.93
CA ILE A 37 -14.60 -3.01 11.25
C ILE A 37 -15.97 -2.34 11.10
N LEU A 38 -17.02 -3.13 11.32
CA LEU A 38 -18.39 -2.64 11.40
C LEU A 38 -18.60 -1.95 12.75
N THR A 39 -18.84 -0.64 12.73
CA THR A 39 -19.14 0.13 13.94
C THR A 39 -20.40 0.97 13.73
N PRO A 40 -21.38 0.94 14.65
CA PRO A 40 -22.55 1.81 14.58
C PRO A 40 -22.13 3.28 14.78
N GLY A 41 -22.65 4.19 13.95
CA GLY A 41 -22.48 5.64 14.10
C GLY A 41 -21.53 6.31 13.11
N PRO A 42 -21.55 7.65 13.02
CA PRO A 42 -20.73 8.41 12.08
C PRO A 42 -19.23 8.28 12.43
N GLY A 43 -18.42 7.88 11.45
CA GLY A 43 -16.95 7.81 11.54
C GLY A 43 -16.36 6.54 12.17
N GLY A 44 -17.17 5.71 12.83
CA GLY A 44 -16.78 4.39 13.33
C GLY A 44 -15.54 4.36 14.22
N VAL A 45 -14.79 3.26 14.18
CA VAL A 45 -13.53 3.09 14.94
C VAL A 45 -12.47 4.14 14.60
N ARG A 46 -12.45 4.66 13.35
CA ARG A 46 -11.49 5.69 12.93
C ARG A 46 -11.71 7.01 13.66
N ALA A 47 -12.96 7.38 13.91
CA ALA A 47 -13.27 8.58 14.70
C ALA A 47 -12.83 8.42 16.15
N LEU A 48 -12.91 7.21 16.70
CA LEU A 48 -12.43 6.93 18.05
C LEU A 48 -10.89 6.99 18.13
N ILE A 49 -10.18 6.30 17.25
CA ILE A 49 -8.71 6.36 17.20
C ILE A 49 -8.24 7.80 16.97
N GLY A 50 -8.99 8.53 16.14
CA GLY A 50 -8.71 9.89 15.76
C GLY A 50 -9.07 10.96 16.80
N SER A 51 -9.79 10.64 17.88
CA SER A 51 -10.41 11.62 18.76
C SER A 51 -9.40 12.49 19.52
N HIS A 52 -8.26 11.89 19.87
CA HIS A 52 -7.17 12.50 20.63
C HIS A 52 -5.92 12.59 19.77
N ARG A 53 -5.18 13.70 19.80
CA ARG A 53 -3.99 13.92 18.93
C ARG A 53 -2.83 12.99 19.27
N GLU A 54 -2.83 12.49 20.49
CA GLU A 54 -1.90 11.53 21.09
C GLU A 54 -1.99 10.16 20.41
N GLY A 55 -3.13 9.82 19.78
CA GLY A 55 -3.29 8.59 19.00
C GLY A 55 -2.42 8.59 17.73
N LEU A 56 -1.20 8.08 17.82
CA LEU A 56 -0.25 8.19 16.71
C LEU A 56 -0.55 7.17 15.60
N VAL A 57 -0.75 5.91 15.98
CA VAL A 57 -0.73 4.80 15.03
C VAL A 57 -1.73 3.72 15.42
N TYR A 58 -2.36 3.13 14.42
CA TYR A 58 -3.14 1.91 14.48
C TYR A 58 -2.36 0.78 13.80
N LEU A 59 -1.99 -0.22 14.58
CA LEU A 59 -1.26 -1.41 14.14
C LEU A 59 -2.27 -2.55 13.93
N CYS A 60 -2.32 -3.07 12.71
CA CYS A 60 -3.27 -4.11 12.34
C CYS A 60 -2.66 -5.21 11.45
N GLY A 61 -3.47 -6.23 11.14
CA GLY A 61 -3.16 -7.31 10.20
C GLY A 61 -4.36 -7.63 9.30
N HIS A 62 -4.52 -8.91 8.91
CA HIS A 62 -5.62 -9.50 8.13
C HIS A 62 -5.42 -9.61 6.61
N TYR A 63 -5.29 -8.51 5.87
CA TYR A 63 -4.98 -8.54 4.43
C TYR A 63 -3.51 -8.89 4.16
N HIS A 64 -2.62 -8.57 5.09
CA HIS A 64 -1.17 -8.71 4.97
C HIS A 64 -0.64 -7.96 3.74
N THR A 65 -0.07 -8.65 2.76
CA THR A 65 0.37 -8.07 1.49
C THR A 65 -0.68 -8.21 0.38
N LEU A 66 -1.96 -8.44 0.74
CA LEU A 66 -3.04 -8.85 -0.18
C LEU A 66 -2.61 -10.05 -1.02
N GLY A 67 -2.09 -11.10 -0.36
CA GLY A 67 -1.53 -12.27 -1.05
C GLY A 67 -0.29 -11.97 -1.90
N GLY A 68 0.48 -10.93 -1.56
CA GLY A 68 1.69 -10.49 -2.27
C GLY A 68 1.46 -9.38 -3.32
N MET A 69 0.22 -8.97 -3.59
CA MET A 69 -0.09 -7.94 -4.58
C MET A 69 0.31 -6.53 -4.16
N VAL A 70 0.43 -6.26 -2.86
CA VAL A 70 0.81 -4.95 -2.33
C VAL A 70 1.90 -5.15 -1.27
N SER A 71 3.09 -4.62 -1.53
CA SER A 71 4.26 -4.80 -0.64
C SER A 71 4.11 -4.10 0.71
N ASN A 72 3.37 -2.99 0.77
CA ASN A 72 3.21 -2.17 1.97
C ASN A 72 1.76 -1.70 2.11
N MET A 73 1.07 -2.14 3.16
CA MET A 73 -0.31 -1.77 3.45
C MET A 73 -0.36 -0.67 4.52
N TYR A 74 0.09 0.53 4.13
CA TYR A 74 0.12 1.70 5.00
C TYR A 74 -0.74 2.83 4.43
N THR A 75 -1.37 3.60 5.30
CA THR A 75 -2.00 4.86 4.92
C THR A 75 -1.99 5.86 6.06
N LEU A 76 -2.01 7.14 5.72
CA LEU A 76 -2.40 8.21 6.64
C LEU A 76 -3.93 8.36 6.58
N GLN A 77 -4.61 8.08 7.69
CA GLN A 77 -6.07 8.24 7.75
C GLN A 77 -6.46 9.72 7.75
N GLN A 78 -7.70 10.03 7.35
CA GLN A 78 -8.19 11.42 7.34
C GLN A 78 -8.14 12.08 8.73
N ALA A 79 -8.29 11.28 9.79
CA ALA A 79 -8.13 11.74 11.17
C ALA A 79 -6.66 12.04 11.56
N GLY A 80 -5.70 11.80 10.67
CA GLY A 80 -4.30 12.19 10.81
C GLY A 80 -3.38 11.18 11.50
N PHE A 81 -3.88 10.00 11.88
CA PHE A 81 -3.07 8.91 12.43
C PHE A 81 -2.62 7.95 11.31
N LEU A 82 -1.52 7.24 11.54
CA LEU A 82 -1.06 6.19 10.62
C LEU A 82 -1.82 4.89 10.86
N GLU A 83 -2.34 4.28 9.81
CA GLU A 83 -2.82 2.90 9.84
C GLU A 83 -1.80 2.03 9.12
N LEU A 84 -1.20 1.12 9.86
CA LEU A 84 -0.06 0.34 9.42
C LEU A 84 -0.37 -1.14 9.58
N GLU A 85 -0.78 -1.75 8.49
CA GLU A 85 -0.98 -3.18 8.44
C GLU A 85 0.35 -3.90 8.23
N LEU A 86 0.60 -4.97 8.97
CA LEU A 86 1.84 -5.75 8.89
C LEU A 86 1.61 -7.05 8.10
N GLY A 87 2.57 -7.37 7.21
CA GLY A 87 2.60 -8.67 6.54
C GLY A 87 2.70 -9.83 7.54
N ASP A 88 2.21 -11.01 7.17
CA ASP A 88 2.11 -12.10 8.13
C ASP A 88 3.47 -12.73 8.46
N TRP A 89 3.55 -13.35 9.64
CA TRP A 89 4.75 -14.07 10.06
C TRP A 89 4.88 -15.44 9.39
N LYS A 90 3.79 -16.09 8.99
CA LYS A 90 3.78 -17.49 8.56
C LYS A 90 4.41 -17.65 7.17
N ASP A 91 3.99 -16.83 6.23
CA ASP A 91 4.28 -16.87 4.80
C ASP A 91 5.25 -15.74 4.43
N ASN A 92 5.02 -14.49 4.85
CA ASN A 92 5.91 -13.35 4.55
C ASN A 92 7.11 -13.20 5.51
N ARG A 93 7.06 -13.81 6.71
CA ARG A 93 8.14 -13.77 7.72
C ARG A 93 8.54 -12.34 8.13
N LEU A 94 7.58 -11.43 8.18
CA LEU A 94 7.81 -10.01 8.48
C LEU A 94 7.58 -9.69 9.96
N TYR A 95 8.41 -8.81 10.50
CA TYR A 95 8.19 -8.18 11.81
C TYR A 95 8.48 -6.68 11.71
N ARG A 96 7.84 -5.88 12.58
CA ARG A 96 8.02 -4.42 12.59
C ARG A 96 8.93 -3.99 13.73
N VAL A 97 9.89 -3.12 13.41
CA VAL A 97 10.63 -2.34 14.41
C VAL A 97 10.10 -0.92 14.36
N ALA A 98 9.67 -0.40 15.50
CA ALA A 98 9.17 0.96 15.62
C ALA A 98 9.80 1.66 16.83
N ALA A 99 9.98 2.97 16.73
CA ALA A 99 10.57 3.81 17.76
C ALA A 99 9.91 5.19 17.80
N VAL A 100 9.82 5.76 19.00
CA VAL A 100 9.44 7.16 19.20
C VAL A 100 10.68 7.94 19.62
N ASP A 101 11.13 8.84 18.75
CA ASP A 101 12.33 9.65 18.94
C ASP A 101 11.93 11.11 19.10
N HIS A 102 12.00 11.63 20.33
CA HIS A 102 11.55 12.99 20.67
C HIS A 102 10.15 13.30 20.11
N GLY A 103 9.24 12.33 20.18
CA GLY A 103 7.86 12.46 19.70
C GLY A 103 7.64 12.25 18.21
N LEU A 104 8.68 11.87 17.45
CA LEU A 104 8.56 11.43 16.07
C LEU A 104 8.49 9.90 16.03
N PHE A 105 7.41 9.33 15.49
CA PHE A 105 7.23 7.88 15.44
C PHE A 105 7.82 7.32 14.15
N SER A 106 8.90 6.56 14.16
CA SER A 106 9.47 5.94 12.96
C SER A 106 9.34 4.43 13.03
N PHE A 107 9.21 3.77 11.87
CA PHE A 107 9.11 2.32 11.80
C PHE A 107 9.69 1.77 10.50
N ILE A 108 10.02 0.48 10.52
CA ILE A 108 10.41 -0.34 9.37
C ILE A 108 9.82 -1.74 9.53
N ASP A 109 9.56 -2.40 8.40
CA ASP A 109 9.16 -3.80 8.35
C ASP A 109 10.36 -4.60 7.84
N VAL A 110 10.70 -5.67 8.56
CA VAL A 110 11.94 -6.41 8.42
C VAL A 110 11.62 -7.87 8.19
N HIS A 111 12.29 -8.46 7.20
CA HIS A 111 12.21 -9.91 6.98
C HIS A 111 13.02 -10.64 8.05
N HIS A 112 12.50 -11.76 8.53
CA HIS A 112 13.25 -12.62 9.41
C HIS A 112 14.60 -13.01 8.79
N ARG A 113 15.67 -12.95 9.59
CA ARG A 113 17.08 -13.18 9.20
C ARG A 113 17.70 -12.13 8.28
N ASP A 114 17.03 -11.00 8.07
CA ASP A 114 17.59 -9.90 7.28
C ASP A 114 18.39 -8.92 8.17
N TRP A 115 19.70 -9.17 8.29
CA TRP A 115 20.62 -8.42 9.14
C TRP A 115 21.70 -7.69 8.32
N PRO A 116 22.25 -6.56 8.80
CA PRO A 116 21.81 -5.77 9.97
C PRO A 116 20.45 -5.09 9.76
N VAL A 117 19.79 -4.67 10.83
CA VAL A 117 18.52 -3.93 10.80
C VAL A 117 18.79 -2.45 11.09
N ILE A 118 18.28 -1.55 10.24
CA ILE A 118 18.59 -0.11 10.31
C ILE A 118 17.28 0.68 10.30
N LEU A 119 16.96 1.35 11.41
CA LEU A 119 15.81 2.26 11.54
C LEU A 119 16.30 3.70 11.73
N ILE A 120 16.18 4.54 10.71
CA ILE A 120 16.47 5.98 10.85
C ILE A 120 15.29 6.68 11.52
N THR A 121 15.53 7.26 12.69
CA THR A 121 14.50 7.93 13.50
C THR A 121 14.48 9.45 13.30
N ASN A 122 15.65 10.04 12.99
CA ASN A 122 15.77 11.46 12.67
C ASN A 122 16.86 11.69 11.60
N PRO A 123 16.55 12.34 10.46
CA PRO A 123 15.23 12.82 10.05
C PRO A 123 14.30 11.66 9.68
N LYS A 124 13.03 11.77 10.12
CA LYS A 124 12.00 10.76 9.88
C LYS A 124 11.58 10.73 8.40
N HIS A 125 11.20 9.54 7.94
CA HIS A 125 10.72 9.30 6.58
C HIS A 125 9.53 10.22 6.21
N THR A 126 9.63 10.93 5.08
CA THR A 126 8.66 11.97 4.68
C THR A 126 7.24 11.44 4.49
N LEU A 127 7.09 10.24 3.91
CA LEU A 127 5.79 9.59 3.67
C LEU A 127 4.96 9.38 4.96
N TYR A 128 5.62 9.22 6.11
CA TYR A 128 4.98 8.82 7.36
C TYR A 128 4.80 9.98 8.33
N LYS A 129 5.05 11.23 7.91
CA LYS A 129 4.83 12.42 8.74
C LYS A 129 3.37 12.55 9.14
N MET A 130 3.12 12.89 10.41
CA MET A 130 1.80 13.22 10.93
C MET A 130 1.77 14.67 11.44
N PRO A 131 1.61 15.68 10.57
CA PRO A 131 1.77 17.11 10.92
C PRO A 131 0.89 17.58 12.08
N THR A 132 -0.29 16.98 12.24
CA THR A 132 -1.22 17.33 13.31
C THR A 132 -0.95 16.56 14.61
N ARG A 133 -0.04 15.58 14.63
CA ARG A 133 0.20 14.70 15.78
C ARG A 133 1.66 14.65 16.23
N GLU A 134 2.59 15.05 15.37
CA GLU A 134 4.04 15.01 15.62
C GLU A 134 4.66 16.41 15.66
N PRO A 135 5.66 16.65 16.53
CA PRO A 135 6.38 17.91 16.61
C PRO A 135 7.47 18.00 15.50
N LEU A 136 7.05 18.08 14.23
CA LEU A 136 7.96 18.02 13.07
C LEU A 136 9.07 19.09 13.07
N ASN A 137 8.84 20.24 13.72
CA ASN A 137 9.84 21.28 13.91
C ASN A 137 11.11 20.79 14.65
N ARG A 138 11.00 19.72 15.45
CA ARG A 138 12.16 19.12 16.14
C ARG A 138 13.21 18.56 15.17
N MET A 139 12.81 18.15 13.96
CA MET A 139 13.78 17.71 12.95
C MET A 139 14.66 18.87 12.47
N ARG A 140 14.05 20.05 12.27
CA ARG A 140 14.76 21.29 11.84
C ARG A 140 15.73 21.81 12.89
N ASN A 141 15.44 21.56 14.16
CA ASN A 141 16.27 22.03 15.27
C ASN A 141 17.23 20.94 15.79
N SER A 142 17.28 19.77 15.15
CA SER A 142 18.12 18.66 15.61
C SER A 142 19.56 18.84 15.18
N THR A 143 20.50 18.66 16.10
CA THR A 143 21.95 18.68 15.81
C THR A 143 22.49 17.34 15.29
N HIS A 144 21.70 16.27 15.38
CA HIS A 144 22.12 14.92 15.01
C HIS A 144 21.13 14.22 14.10
N ILE A 145 21.66 13.50 13.12
CA ILE A 145 21.01 12.33 12.52
C ILE A 145 21.03 11.22 13.59
N ARG A 146 19.91 10.52 13.76
CA ARG A 146 19.76 9.44 14.74
C ARG A 146 19.16 8.20 14.09
N MET A 147 19.72 7.06 14.44
CA MET A 147 19.30 5.77 13.91
C MET A 147 19.48 4.67 14.95
N LEU A 148 18.63 3.65 14.86
CA LEU A 148 18.74 2.42 15.64
C LEU A 148 19.25 1.31 14.73
N ILE A 149 20.34 0.67 15.12
CA ILE A 149 21.00 -0.40 14.38
C ILE A 149 21.05 -1.64 15.26
N PHE A 150 20.60 -2.77 14.70
CA PHE A 150 20.61 -4.06 15.37
C PHE A 150 21.29 -5.09 14.46
N SER A 151 22.17 -5.92 15.02
CA SER A 151 22.63 -7.14 14.36
C SER A 151 22.82 -8.27 15.36
N LEU A 152 23.02 -9.50 14.85
CA LEU A 152 23.37 -10.66 15.66
C LEU A 152 24.83 -10.60 16.15
N SER A 153 25.69 -9.95 15.38
CA SER A 153 27.09 -9.68 15.72
C SER A 153 27.25 -8.23 16.15
N HIS A 154 28.40 -7.90 16.73
CA HIS A 154 28.75 -6.51 17.03
C HIS A 154 28.87 -5.70 15.74
N ILE A 155 28.51 -4.42 15.79
CA ILE A 155 28.63 -3.54 14.62
C ILE A 155 30.08 -3.06 14.51
N VAL A 156 30.64 -3.15 13.30
CA VAL A 156 32.04 -2.81 13.01
C VAL A 156 32.14 -1.42 12.40
N ASP A 157 31.29 -1.11 11.43
CA ASP A 157 31.28 0.18 10.76
C ASP A 157 29.85 0.68 10.54
N VAL A 158 29.68 1.99 10.71
CA VAL A 158 28.43 2.69 10.42
C VAL A 158 28.76 4.01 9.75
N GLN A 159 28.27 4.18 8.54
CA GLN A 159 28.47 5.40 7.76
C GLN A 159 27.14 5.96 7.29
N VAL A 160 27.09 7.28 7.19
CA VAL A 160 25.93 8.00 6.68
C VAL A 160 26.36 9.03 5.64
N LYS A 161 25.54 9.18 4.60
CA LYS A 161 25.60 10.32 3.70
C LYS A 161 24.21 10.88 3.44
N VAL A 162 24.16 12.16 3.06
CA VAL A 162 22.92 12.83 2.67
C VAL A 162 23.09 13.27 1.22
N ASP A 163 22.14 12.91 0.38
CA ASP A 163 22.17 13.10 -1.08
C ASP A 163 23.50 12.58 -1.68
N GLU A 164 24.19 13.44 -2.45
CA GLU A 164 25.46 13.13 -3.09
C GLU A 164 26.69 13.58 -2.28
N GLU A 165 26.51 13.87 -0.98
CA GLU A 165 27.63 14.18 -0.09
C GLU A 165 28.51 12.94 0.19
N GLY A 166 29.71 13.20 0.72
CA GLY A 166 30.62 12.15 1.17
C GLY A 166 30.09 11.37 2.38
N TRP A 167 30.49 10.10 2.46
CA TRP A 167 30.24 9.25 3.62
C TRP A 167 30.93 9.79 4.87
N ARG A 168 30.21 9.78 5.99
CA ARG A 168 30.67 10.21 7.31
C ARG A 168 30.45 9.10 8.32
N PRO A 169 31.39 8.86 9.25
CA PRO A 169 31.21 7.86 10.30
C PRO A 169 30.12 8.28 11.29
N CYS A 170 29.43 7.30 11.87
CA CYS A 170 28.51 7.50 12.98
C CYS A 170 29.15 7.06 14.31
N THR A 171 28.74 7.70 15.40
CA THR A 171 29.19 7.36 16.76
C THR A 171 28.12 6.55 17.48
N GLU A 172 28.50 5.44 18.09
CA GLU A 172 27.64 4.70 19.01
C GLU A 172 27.44 5.51 20.30
N VAL A 173 26.19 5.65 20.75
CA VAL A 173 25.86 6.36 21.99
C VAL A 173 25.53 5.38 23.10
N LYS A 174 24.51 4.53 22.88
CA LYS A 174 24.06 3.55 23.87
C LYS A 174 23.20 2.47 23.21
N GLY A 175 23.57 1.21 23.41
CA GLY A 175 22.82 0.08 22.87
C GLY A 175 22.72 0.20 21.35
N PRO A 176 21.53 0.09 20.74
CA PRO A 176 21.39 0.16 19.29
C PRO A 176 21.48 1.59 18.72
N LEU A 177 21.68 2.63 19.55
CA LEU A 177 21.62 4.03 19.09
C LEU A 177 22.95 4.52 18.51
N TYR A 178 22.92 4.92 17.24
CA TYR A 178 24.02 5.57 16.52
C TYR A 178 23.62 6.97 16.06
N VAL A 179 24.59 7.88 16.04
CA VAL A 179 24.37 9.28 15.68
C VAL A 179 25.45 9.83 14.76
N ALA A 180 25.08 10.80 13.93
CA ALA A 180 26.03 11.63 13.18
C ALA A 180 25.64 13.10 13.27
N MET A 181 26.64 13.96 13.39
CA MET A 181 26.44 15.42 13.36
C MET A 181 25.99 15.86 11.97
N TRP A 182 25.03 16.78 11.92
CA TRP A 182 24.55 17.38 10.68
C TRP A 182 24.05 18.81 10.90
N GLU A 183 23.80 19.53 9.80
CA GLU A 183 23.24 20.87 9.82
C GLU A 183 21.90 20.87 9.05
N PRO A 184 20.75 20.82 9.73
CA PRO A 184 19.43 20.74 9.09
C PRO A 184 19.16 21.88 8.10
N ASN A 185 19.74 23.07 8.33
CA ASN A 185 19.54 24.24 7.50
C ASN A 185 19.99 24.03 6.04
N LYS A 186 20.95 23.12 5.80
CA LYS A 186 21.39 22.76 4.44
C LYS A 186 20.32 22.03 3.64
N TYR A 187 19.36 21.41 4.32
CA TYR A 187 18.29 20.56 3.76
C TYR A 187 16.89 21.10 4.08
N ALA A 188 16.78 22.42 4.27
CA ALA A 188 15.58 23.06 4.81
C ALA A 188 14.35 22.98 3.88
N GLN A 189 14.58 22.84 2.57
CA GLN A 189 13.57 22.88 1.51
C GLN A 189 13.74 21.71 0.54
N GLY A 190 12.63 21.11 0.14
CA GLY A 190 12.61 20.05 -0.84
C GLY A 190 12.77 18.64 -0.25
N LEU A 191 12.92 17.68 -1.16
CA LEU A 191 13.06 16.27 -0.86
C LEU A 191 14.54 15.88 -0.92
N HIS A 192 15.01 15.25 0.14
CA HIS A 192 16.38 14.78 0.31
C HIS A 192 16.40 13.29 0.65
N TYR A 193 17.55 12.66 0.47
CA TYR A 193 17.75 11.24 0.71
C TYR A 193 18.90 11.04 1.68
N ILE A 194 18.64 10.31 2.76
CA ILE A 194 19.68 9.86 3.66
C ILE A 194 20.03 8.40 3.33
N HIS A 195 21.31 8.12 3.23
CA HIS A 195 21.84 6.78 3.00
C HIS A 195 22.63 6.35 4.22
N VAL A 196 22.39 5.13 4.70
CA VAL A 196 23.10 4.55 5.84
C VAL A 196 23.68 3.22 5.41
N HIS A 197 24.98 3.05 5.64
CA HIS A 197 25.75 1.85 5.40
C HIS A 197 26.19 1.26 6.75
N VAL A 198 26.02 -0.04 6.93
CA VAL A 198 26.37 -0.75 8.15
C VAL A 198 27.07 -2.06 7.80
N GLU A 199 28.16 -2.34 8.49
CA GLU A 199 28.88 -3.61 8.49
C GLU A 199 28.92 -4.20 9.90
N ASP A 200 28.61 -5.48 10.05
CA ASP A 200 28.73 -6.22 11.32
C ASP A 200 29.98 -7.12 11.37
N GLY A 201 30.29 -7.65 12.56
CA GLY A 201 31.46 -8.48 12.82
C GLY A 201 31.45 -9.86 12.15
N ASP A 202 30.31 -10.26 11.57
CA ASP A 202 30.21 -11.49 10.77
C ASP A 202 30.39 -11.19 9.26
N GLY A 203 30.70 -9.94 8.89
CA GLY A 203 30.85 -9.48 7.51
C GLY A 203 29.52 -9.23 6.79
N ARG A 204 28.39 -9.11 7.52
CA ARG A 204 27.11 -8.74 6.90
C ARG A 204 27.08 -7.25 6.66
N VAL A 205 26.77 -6.86 5.44
CA VAL A 205 26.71 -5.46 5.01
C VAL A 205 25.29 -5.12 4.57
N LYS A 206 24.77 -3.99 5.03
CA LYS A 206 23.50 -3.44 4.54
C LYS A 206 23.61 -1.94 4.29
N THR A 207 23.07 -1.52 3.15
CA THR A 207 22.87 -0.10 2.83
C THR A 207 21.40 0.18 2.59
N ILE A 208 20.85 1.18 3.29
CA ILE A 208 19.47 1.63 3.09
C ILE A 208 19.44 3.09 2.64
N THR A 209 18.35 3.47 1.98
CA THR A 209 18.05 4.85 1.59
C THR A 209 16.68 5.23 2.13
N GLN A 210 16.58 6.39 2.77
CA GLN A 210 15.32 6.92 3.28
C GLN A 210 15.09 8.36 2.76
N PRO A 211 13.94 8.64 2.12
CA PRO A 211 13.59 10.00 1.77
C PRO A 211 13.11 10.77 3.00
N PHE A 212 13.62 11.99 3.17
CA PHE A 212 13.15 12.93 4.18
C PHE A 212 12.94 14.32 3.56
N SER A 213 12.17 15.13 4.25
CA SER A 213 12.05 16.55 3.95
C SER A 213 11.96 17.28 5.27
N LEU A 214 12.43 18.51 5.34
CA LEU A 214 12.26 19.34 6.54
C LEU A 214 11.04 20.25 6.43
N ASP A 215 10.56 20.50 5.22
CA ASP A 215 9.35 21.24 4.90
C ASP A 215 8.10 20.37 4.71
N ASP A 216 7.09 20.98 4.11
CA ASP A 216 5.82 20.35 3.76
C ASP A 216 5.86 19.56 2.44
N THR A 217 7.03 19.44 1.80
CA THR A 217 7.20 18.54 0.65
C THR A 217 6.92 17.11 1.10
N ARG A 218 5.94 16.46 0.46
CA ARG A 218 5.46 15.12 0.86
C ARG A 218 5.49 14.14 -0.31
N LEU A 219 5.81 12.89 0.02
CA LEU A 219 5.51 11.76 -0.85
C LEU A 219 4.08 11.29 -0.61
N GLY A 220 3.42 10.82 -1.66
CA GLY A 220 2.10 10.20 -1.58
C GLY A 220 2.19 8.69 -1.37
N PHE A 221 1.26 8.12 -0.59
CA PHE A 221 1.09 6.68 -0.51
C PHE A 221 0.64 6.11 -1.86
N HIS A 222 1.00 4.86 -2.15
CA HIS A 222 0.50 4.15 -3.33
C HIS A 222 -1.02 4.10 -3.33
N LEU A 223 -1.63 4.25 -4.51
CA LEU A 223 -3.08 4.41 -4.66
C LEU A 223 -3.87 3.18 -4.18
N LEU A 224 -3.38 1.97 -4.45
CA LEU A 224 -4.06 0.73 -4.08
C LEU A 224 -4.18 0.51 -2.56
N PRO A 225 -3.09 0.48 -1.76
CA PRO A 225 -3.20 0.35 -0.31
C PRO A 225 -4.03 1.48 0.32
N ARG A 226 -3.85 2.71 -0.17
CA ARG A 226 -4.66 3.85 0.27
C ARG A 226 -6.16 3.62 0.00
N PHE A 227 -6.52 3.14 -1.18
CA PHE A 227 -7.92 2.84 -1.52
C PHE A 227 -8.48 1.73 -0.62
N VAL A 228 -7.76 0.62 -0.45
CA VAL A 228 -8.23 -0.52 0.36
C VAL A 228 -8.42 -0.12 1.83
N LEU A 229 -7.43 0.56 2.44
CA LEU A 229 -7.46 0.92 3.86
C LEU A 229 -8.38 2.10 4.17
N MET A 230 -8.56 3.05 3.24
CA MET A 230 -9.46 4.18 3.44
C MET A 230 -10.89 3.91 2.97
N SER A 231 -11.12 2.83 2.22
CA SER A 231 -12.47 2.49 1.80
C SER A 231 -13.34 2.07 2.98
N ASN A 232 -14.61 2.43 2.92
CA ASN A 232 -15.64 1.87 3.79
C ASN A 232 -16.31 0.71 3.04
N ILE A 233 -15.61 -0.42 2.90
CA ILE A 233 -16.15 -1.61 2.21
C ILE A 233 -17.43 -2.07 2.91
N THR A 234 -17.48 -1.89 4.23
CA THR A 234 -18.61 -2.23 5.09
C THR A 234 -19.84 -1.32 4.93
N ASN A 235 -19.69 0.00 4.72
CA ASN A 235 -20.85 0.87 4.44
C ASN A 235 -21.37 0.76 3.00
N LYS A 236 -20.60 0.18 2.07
CA LYS A 236 -21.03 -0.01 0.67
C LYS A 236 -21.93 -1.23 0.43
N TYR A 237 -22.23 -2.01 1.47
CA TYR A 237 -23.35 -2.96 1.44
C TYR A 237 -24.72 -2.29 1.68
N GLN A 238 -24.81 -0.96 1.66
CA GLN A 238 -26.08 -0.27 1.50
C GLN A 238 -26.43 -0.16 0.01
N LYS A 239 -27.63 -0.66 -0.35
CA LYS A 239 -28.20 -0.58 -1.70
C LYS A 239 -27.91 0.78 -2.34
N PRO A 240 -27.37 0.84 -3.58
CA PRO A 240 -27.15 2.10 -4.26
C PRO A 240 -28.48 2.86 -4.37
N LYS A 241 -28.56 4.04 -3.76
CA LYS A 241 -29.67 4.97 -3.90
C LYS A 241 -29.27 6.02 -4.94
N LEU A 242 -29.41 5.66 -6.21
CA LEU A 242 -29.27 6.60 -7.32
C LEU A 242 -30.64 7.19 -7.67
N PRO A 243 -30.72 8.47 -8.11
CA PRO A 243 -31.99 9.16 -8.34
C PRO A 243 -32.76 8.66 -9.59
N LEU A 244 -32.16 7.78 -10.41
CA LEU A 244 -32.71 7.29 -11.66
C LEU A 244 -33.20 5.85 -11.51
N ARG A 245 -34.52 5.69 -11.44
CA ARG A 245 -35.25 4.43 -11.17
C ARG A 245 -34.86 3.28 -12.11
N CYS A 246 -34.58 3.57 -13.38
CA CYS A 246 -34.20 2.56 -14.39
C CYS A 246 -32.74 2.10 -14.23
N LEU A 247 -31.82 3.04 -13.97
CA LEU A 247 -30.40 2.74 -13.73
C LEU A 247 -30.23 1.96 -12.41
N GLN A 248 -31.05 2.26 -11.41
CA GLN A 248 -31.06 1.55 -10.13
C GLN A 248 -31.49 0.08 -10.29
N CYS A 249 -32.53 -0.20 -11.09
CA CYS A 249 -32.95 -1.57 -11.39
C CYS A 249 -31.86 -2.35 -12.14
N TRP A 250 -31.19 -1.72 -13.10
CA TRP A 250 -30.08 -2.32 -13.84
C TRP A 250 -28.87 -2.62 -12.94
N LEU A 251 -28.44 -1.64 -12.14
CA LEU A 251 -27.33 -1.82 -11.20
C LEU A 251 -27.64 -2.83 -10.11
N GLN A 252 -28.89 -2.90 -9.64
CA GLN A 252 -29.30 -3.90 -8.66
C GLN A 252 -29.30 -5.32 -9.24
N LYS A 253 -29.71 -5.49 -10.51
CA LYS A 253 -29.61 -6.78 -11.21
C LYS A 253 -28.15 -7.19 -11.44
N LEU A 254 -27.28 -6.27 -11.84
CA LEU A 254 -25.84 -6.52 -11.98
C LEU A 254 -25.17 -6.82 -10.64
N TRP A 255 -25.59 -6.18 -9.55
CA TRP A 255 -25.09 -6.44 -8.20
C TRP A 255 -25.49 -7.83 -7.69
N ILE A 256 -26.72 -8.26 -7.95
CA ILE A 256 -27.17 -9.64 -7.66
C ILE A 256 -26.39 -10.65 -8.50
N LEU A 257 -26.11 -10.33 -9.77
CA LEU A 257 -25.31 -11.17 -10.66
C LEU A 257 -23.88 -11.36 -10.14
N GLY A 258 -23.28 -10.29 -9.60
CA GLY A 258 -21.93 -10.30 -9.02
C GLY A 258 -21.82 -10.91 -7.62
N THR A 259 -22.93 -11.26 -6.97
CA THR A 259 -22.93 -11.90 -5.64
C THR A 259 -23.21 -13.41 -5.71
N VAL A 260 -23.47 -13.96 -6.90
CA VAL A 260 -23.68 -15.40 -7.11
C VAL A 260 -22.49 -15.98 -7.86
N ASP A 261 -21.59 -16.64 -7.12
CA ASP A 261 -20.36 -17.25 -7.63
C ASP A 261 -20.58 -18.13 -8.87
N ARG A 262 -21.66 -18.92 -8.89
CA ARG A 262 -22.00 -19.82 -10.01
C ARG A 262 -22.22 -19.12 -11.35
N ILE A 263 -22.56 -17.83 -11.35
CA ILE A 263 -22.80 -17.05 -12.57
C ILE A 263 -21.66 -16.05 -12.79
N PHE A 264 -21.09 -15.52 -11.71
CA PHE A 264 -19.96 -14.61 -11.75
C PHE A 264 -18.74 -15.22 -12.46
N TYR A 265 -18.29 -16.41 -12.04
CA TYR A 265 -17.09 -17.01 -12.61
C TYR A 265 -17.24 -17.34 -14.11
N PRO A 266 -18.32 -17.97 -14.59
CA PRO A 266 -18.50 -18.18 -16.04
C PRO A 266 -18.55 -16.88 -16.84
N LEU A 267 -19.20 -15.83 -16.32
CA LEU A 267 -19.31 -14.54 -17.00
C LEU A 267 -17.94 -13.86 -17.14
N VAL A 268 -17.15 -13.83 -16.06
CA VAL A 268 -15.81 -13.26 -16.05
C VAL A 268 -14.86 -14.08 -16.93
N LEU A 269 -14.90 -15.40 -16.83
CA LEU A 269 -14.09 -16.29 -17.67
C LEU A 269 -14.43 -16.16 -19.15
N TYR A 270 -15.72 -15.99 -19.49
CA TYR A 270 -16.15 -15.72 -20.86
C TYR A 270 -15.65 -14.37 -21.37
N ALA A 271 -15.74 -13.31 -20.56
CA ALA A 271 -15.22 -12.00 -20.93
C ALA A 271 -13.69 -12.00 -21.11
N LEU A 272 -12.97 -12.73 -20.26
CA LEU A 272 -11.53 -12.95 -20.43
C LEU A 272 -11.23 -13.79 -21.68
N TYR A 273 -12.00 -14.85 -21.93
CA TYR A 273 -11.85 -15.66 -23.13
C TYR A 273 -12.06 -14.85 -24.42
N LEU A 274 -12.98 -13.89 -24.43
CA LEU A 274 -13.14 -13.00 -25.59
C LEU A 274 -11.91 -12.13 -25.86
N THR A 275 -11.09 -11.79 -24.87
CA THR A 275 -9.92 -10.94 -25.10
C THR A 275 -8.65 -11.72 -25.46
N VAL A 276 -8.48 -12.93 -24.92
CA VAL A 276 -7.26 -13.75 -25.12
C VAL A 276 -7.48 -15.05 -25.88
N GLY A 277 -8.69 -15.60 -25.88
CA GLY A 277 -9.01 -16.89 -26.48
C GLY A 277 -9.19 -16.83 -28.00
N PRO A 278 -9.04 -17.97 -28.69
CA PRO A 278 -9.32 -18.07 -30.11
C PRO A 278 -10.82 -18.03 -30.35
N TRP A 279 -11.28 -17.12 -31.19
CA TRP A 279 -12.70 -16.96 -31.55
C TRP A 279 -13.15 -17.98 -32.59
N SER A 280 -12.25 -18.36 -33.50
CA SER A 280 -12.51 -19.35 -34.53
C SER A 280 -11.20 -20.00 -34.98
N VAL A 281 -11.30 -21.26 -35.39
CA VAL A 281 -10.21 -22.03 -36.00
C VAL A 281 -10.74 -22.61 -37.30
N GLY A 282 -10.10 -22.30 -38.42
CA GLY A 282 -10.58 -22.72 -39.72
C GLY A 282 -9.62 -22.40 -40.85
N GLU A 283 -9.92 -22.89 -42.04
CA GLU A 283 -9.14 -22.59 -43.25
C GLU A 283 -9.41 -21.15 -43.69
N VAL A 284 -8.40 -20.28 -43.56
CA VAL A 284 -8.54 -18.83 -43.85
C VAL A 284 -8.13 -18.53 -45.29
N ILE A 285 -7.23 -19.34 -45.85
CA ILE A 285 -6.74 -19.31 -47.24
C ILE A 285 -6.65 -20.76 -47.70
N GLU A 286 -6.91 -21.05 -48.98
CA GLU A 286 -6.80 -22.41 -49.54
C GLU A 286 -5.51 -23.11 -49.08
N GLY A 287 -5.65 -24.22 -48.36
CA GLY A 287 -4.58 -25.05 -47.81
C GLY A 287 -4.04 -24.62 -46.43
N TYR A 288 -4.53 -23.53 -45.83
CA TYR A 288 -3.96 -22.96 -44.61
C TYR A 288 -4.99 -22.73 -43.49
N THR A 289 -4.82 -23.45 -42.38
CA THR A 289 -5.59 -23.26 -41.15
C THR A 289 -5.08 -22.05 -40.36
N GLY A 290 -5.96 -21.11 -40.07
CA GLY A 290 -5.70 -19.96 -39.23
C GLY A 290 -6.50 -20.00 -37.92
N ILE A 291 -5.97 -19.31 -36.90
CA ILE A 291 -6.61 -19.10 -35.62
C ILE A 291 -6.91 -17.61 -35.48
N ILE A 292 -8.18 -17.26 -35.30
CA ILE A 292 -8.67 -15.88 -35.23
C ILE A 292 -8.83 -15.47 -33.76
N PHE A 293 -8.28 -14.31 -33.41
CA PHE A 293 -8.42 -13.66 -32.10
C PHE A 293 -9.04 -12.26 -32.27
N ALA A 294 -9.51 -11.66 -31.17
CA ALA A 294 -10.03 -10.30 -31.17
C ALA A 294 -9.03 -9.26 -31.71
N TRP A 295 -7.73 -9.51 -31.53
CA TRP A 295 -6.63 -8.60 -31.85
C TRP A 295 -5.89 -8.95 -33.15
N GLY A 296 -6.19 -10.09 -33.79
CA GLY A 296 -5.54 -10.47 -35.05
C GLY A 296 -5.70 -11.95 -35.38
N THR A 297 -5.15 -12.37 -36.51
CA THR A 297 -5.21 -13.77 -36.98
C THR A 297 -3.80 -14.34 -37.08
N ILE A 298 -3.62 -15.58 -36.64
CA ILE A 298 -2.37 -16.32 -36.79
C ILE A 298 -2.56 -17.37 -37.88
N ILE A 299 -1.76 -17.31 -38.94
CA ILE A 299 -1.77 -18.27 -40.05
C ILE A 299 -0.36 -18.85 -40.18
N ASN A 300 -0.18 -20.16 -40.04
CA ASN A 300 1.13 -20.82 -40.15
C ASN A 300 2.27 -20.16 -39.33
N GLY A 301 1.97 -19.64 -38.15
CA GLY A 301 2.94 -18.96 -37.28
C GLY A 301 3.22 -17.49 -37.64
N VAL A 302 2.59 -16.95 -38.70
CA VAL A 302 2.67 -15.54 -39.07
C VAL A 302 1.49 -14.79 -38.47
N TYR A 303 1.78 -13.69 -37.78
CA TYR A 303 0.78 -12.83 -37.13
C TYR A 303 0.29 -11.72 -38.08
N LEU A 304 -1.03 -11.64 -38.25
CA LEU A 304 -1.70 -10.59 -39.01
C LEU A 304 -2.48 -9.67 -38.05
N PRO A 305 -2.19 -8.36 -37.99
CA PRO A 305 -2.88 -7.42 -37.11
C PRO A 305 -4.37 -7.30 -37.42
N GLY A 306 -5.20 -7.23 -36.36
CA GLY A 306 -6.67 -7.29 -36.44
C GLY A 306 -7.35 -6.20 -37.26
N SER A 307 -6.70 -5.07 -37.54
CA SER A 307 -7.25 -4.02 -38.42
C SER A 307 -7.50 -4.51 -39.84
N PHE A 308 -6.75 -5.51 -40.32
CA PHE A 308 -6.96 -6.13 -41.64
C PHE A 308 -8.00 -7.26 -41.61
N THR A 309 -8.19 -7.93 -40.47
CA THR A 309 -9.13 -9.06 -40.34
C THR A 309 -10.60 -8.63 -40.50
N TYR A 310 -10.99 -7.48 -39.92
CA TYR A 310 -12.34 -6.93 -40.11
C TYR A 310 -12.54 -6.33 -41.50
N ALA A 311 -11.51 -5.70 -42.07
CA ALA A 311 -11.57 -5.14 -43.43
C ALA A 311 -11.78 -6.25 -44.49
N TYR A 312 -11.09 -7.38 -44.36
CA TYR A 312 -11.24 -8.51 -45.28
C TYR A 312 -12.62 -9.18 -45.16
N GLY A 313 -13.13 -9.37 -43.93
CA GLY A 313 -14.49 -9.87 -43.70
C GLY A 313 -15.58 -8.95 -44.26
N PHE A 314 -15.40 -7.62 -44.17
CA PHE A 314 -16.34 -6.65 -44.74
C PHE A 314 -16.28 -6.64 -46.28
N LEU A 315 -15.09 -6.75 -46.87
CA LEU A 315 -14.90 -6.83 -48.31
C LEU A 315 -15.45 -8.14 -48.89
N GLN A 316 -15.28 -9.27 -48.21
CA GLN A 316 -15.76 -10.58 -48.65
C GLN A 316 -17.29 -10.73 -48.54
N VAL A 317 -17.92 -10.10 -47.55
CA VAL A 317 -19.40 -10.00 -47.49
C VAL A 317 -19.92 -9.01 -48.53
N GLY A 318 -19.17 -7.96 -48.84
CA GLY A 318 -19.51 -6.98 -49.89
C GLY A 318 -19.40 -7.52 -51.32
N THR A 319 -18.43 -8.40 -51.61
CA THR A 319 -18.20 -8.95 -52.96
C THR A 319 -19.02 -10.20 -53.27
N ASN A 320 -19.51 -10.93 -52.26
CA ASN A 320 -20.40 -12.09 -52.48
C ASN A 320 -21.85 -11.73 -52.88
N SER A 321 -22.14 -10.44 -53.11
CA SER A 321 -23.46 -9.97 -53.58
C SER A 321 -23.54 -9.75 -55.11
N SER A 322 -22.55 -10.17 -55.90
CA SER A 322 -22.60 -10.04 -57.36
C SER A 322 -21.90 -11.18 -58.10
N LEU A 323 -22.72 -12.14 -58.55
CA LEU A 323 -22.70 -12.80 -59.86
C LEU A 323 -21.37 -13.12 -60.58
N HIS A 324 -21.13 -14.33 -61.09
CA HIS A 324 -21.86 -15.63 -61.08
C HIS A 324 -20.98 -16.65 -61.85
N VAL A 325 -21.19 -17.96 -61.63
CA VAL A 325 -21.12 -18.99 -62.69
C VAL A 325 -22.55 -19.53 -62.74
N LEU A 326 -23.26 -19.63 -63.86
CA LEU A 326 -22.84 -19.81 -65.26
C LEU A 326 -22.08 -18.66 -65.92
#